data_AF-A0A7C2Q223-F1
#
_entry.id   AF-A0A7C2Q223-F1
#
_cell.length_a   1.000
_cell.length_b   1.000
_cell.length_c   1.000
_cell.angle_alpha   90.00
_cell.angle_beta   90.00
_cell.angle_gamma   90.00
#
_symmetry.space_group_name_H-M   'P 1'
#
loop_
_entity.id
_entity.type
_entity.pdbx_description
1 polymer ?
#
loop_
_entity_poly.entity_id
_entity_poly.type
_entity_poly.pdbx_seq_one_letter_code
_entity_poly.pdbx_strand_id
1 'polypeptide(L)'
;MARVYYVDVAVPADRKKRRKHKTHAVFDGGRVFRVRRLTELDDASEIYIDAMFPQIYEELMELIRRSVKIFLLKSTRLLKRLREENGVEKSDEVDARLLSTIPRNHFKQLTLKDLKLLQLINMYERYTGWKSLIRRWASAYPDSPFKEYAKEICSMQDCYSRRIIKEIAKDEDYVVIYRMVCEELGVRDSVEVAILVARLPLNWKLRRLKGLLGPTPHKSKNYHHRLRRHLSNLATAIYIHNKRHGIGAKLFENMNHMSRDNIIYALQLRILKILKRAWQQRQHMLVGGQ
;
A
#
# COMPACT_ATOMS: atom_id res chain seq x y z
N MET A 1 17.83 27.35 -13.81
CA MET A 1 17.06 27.52 -12.55
C MET A 1 16.32 26.22 -12.29
N ALA A 2 16.42 25.67 -11.10
CA ALA A 2 15.74 24.42 -10.74
C ALA A 2 14.22 24.68 -10.67
N ARG A 3 13.40 23.93 -11.42
CA ARG A 3 11.95 24.14 -11.49
C ARG A 3 11.17 23.24 -10.54
N VAL A 4 9.98 23.67 -10.17
CA VAL A 4 9.01 22.90 -9.38
C VAL A 4 7.82 22.59 -10.28
N TYR A 5 7.40 21.33 -10.29
CA TYR A 5 6.30 20.87 -11.12
C TYR A 5 5.18 20.24 -10.29
N TYR A 6 3.95 20.51 -10.69
CA TYR A 6 2.73 19.93 -10.11
C TYR A 6 2.01 19.12 -11.18
N VAL A 7 1.72 17.85 -10.89
CA VAL A 7 1.37 16.87 -11.92
C VAL A 7 0.12 16.11 -11.52
N ASP A 8 -0.91 16.18 -12.37
CA ASP A 8 -2.03 15.25 -12.34
C ASP A 8 -1.65 13.99 -13.13
N VAL A 9 -1.51 12.88 -12.41
CA VAL A 9 -0.98 11.65 -12.97
C VAL A 9 -2.09 10.86 -13.67
N ALA A 10 -2.14 10.99 -14.98
CA ALA A 10 -3.03 10.20 -15.81
C ALA A 10 -2.71 8.68 -15.81
N VAL A 11 -3.75 7.83 -15.70
CA VAL A 11 -3.69 6.37 -15.98
C VAL A 11 -4.63 6.00 -17.11
N PRO A 12 -4.26 5.06 -18.00
CA PRO A 12 -5.21 4.42 -18.90
C PRO A 12 -6.18 3.53 -18.10
N ALA A 13 -7.36 4.06 -17.78
CA ALA A 13 -8.44 3.31 -17.14
C ALA A 13 -9.12 2.30 -18.10
N ASP A 14 -8.86 2.42 -19.41
CA ASP A 14 -9.64 1.75 -20.44
C ASP A 14 -8.75 0.87 -21.35
N ARG A 15 -9.03 -0.43 -21.39
CA ARG A 15 -8.27 -1.38 -22.23
C ARG A 15 -8.39 -1.04 -23.72
N LYS A 16 -9.47 -0.38 -24.14
CA LYS A 16 -9.73 0.03 -25.53
C LYS A 16 -8.91 1.26 -25.96
N LYS A 17 -8.43 2.10 -25.04
CA LYS A 17 -7.59 3.29 -25.32
C LYS A 17 -6.09 3.05 -25.10
N ARG A 18 -5.64 1.78 -25.12
CA ARG A 18 -4.22 1.41 -24.95
C ARG A 18 -3.29 1.89 -26.06
N ARG A 19 -3.80 2.48 -27.14
CA ARG A 19 -2.99 2.98 -28.26
C ARG A 19 -3.13 4.50 -28.40
N LYS A 20 -2.18 5.23 -27.79
CA LYS A 20 -1.31 6.26 -28.41
C LYS A 20 -1.09 7.60 -27.69
N HIS A 21 -1.95 8.15 -26.82
CA HIS A 21 -1.76 9.58 -26.41
C HIS A 21 -2.20 9.99 -24.99
N LYS A 22 -2.07 9.17 -23.93
CA LYS A 22 -2.35 9.68 -22.58
C LYS A 22 -1.09 10.33 -21.99
N THR A 23 -1.19 11.62 -21.71
CA THR A 23 -0.14 12.49 -21.20
C THR A 23 -0.51 12.94 -19.78
N HIS A 24 0.50 13.22 -18.96
CA HIS A 24 0.32 13.84 -17.66
C HIS A 24 0.13 15.35 -17.85
N ALA A 25 -0.84 15.94 -17.16
CA ALA A 25 -0.97 17.39 -17.11
C ALA A 25 0.01 17.92 -16.07
N VAL A 26 0.86 18.87 -16.47
CA VAL A 26 1.94 19.42 -15.67
C VAL A 26 1.76 20.94 -15.58
N PHE A 27 1.86 21.48 -14.37
CA PHE A 27 1.89 22.91 -14.10
C PHE A 27 3.24 23.29 -13.51
N ASP A 28 3.89 24.31 -14.09
CA ASP A 28 5.23 24.79 -13.68
C ASP A 28 5.20 26.08 -12.84
N GLY A 29 4.01 26.54 -12.43
CA GLY A 29 3.80 27.81 -11.75
C GLY A 29 3.36 28.95 -12.68
N GLY A 30 3.57 28.83 -13.99
CA GLY A 30 3.13 29.82 -14.98
C GLY A 30 2.14 29.26 -16.00
N ARG A 31 2.41 28.08 -16.56
CA ARG A 31 1.60 27.45 -17.60
C ARG A 31 1.35 25.97 -17.35
N VAL A 32 0.27 25.48 -17.95
CA VAL A 32 -0.02 24.05 -17.98
C VAL A 32 0.42 23.49 -19.34
N PHE A 33 1.08 22.35 -19.33
CA PHE A 33 1.47 21.60 -20.52
C PHE A 33 1.35 20.11 -20.26
N ARG A 34 1.66 19.29 -21.27
CA ARG A 34 1.46 17.85 -21.24
C ARG A 34 2.75 17.11 -21.56
N VAL A 35 3.10 16.13 -20.74
CA VAL A 35 4.28 15.25 -20.94
C VAL A 35 3.84 13.81 -21.07
N ARG A 36 4.58 12.98 -21.82
CA ARG A 36 4.26 11.54 -21.91
C ARG A 36 4.90 10.76 -20.77
N ARG A 37 6.11 11.17 -20.38
CA ARG A 37 6.87 10.60 -19.26
C ARG A 37 7.27 11.70 -18.30
N LEU A 38 7.27 11.41 -17.01
CA LEU A 38 7.74 12.32 -15.97
C LEU A 38 9.24 12.60 -16.12
N THR A 39 10.00 11.68 -16.72
CA THR A 39 11.44 11.84 -17.02
C THR A 39 11.73 12.91 -18.07
N GLU A 40 10.72 13.39 -18.81
CA GLU A 40 10.84 14.54 -19.73
C GLU A 40 11.03 15.87 -18.99
N LEU A 41 10.75 15.91 -17.67
CA LEU A 41 10.98 17.07 -16.81
C LEU A 41 12.43 17.07 -16.30
N ASP A 42 13.38 17.34 -17.20
CA ASP A 42 14.82 17.21 -16.93
C ASP A 42 15.42 18.30 -16.04
N ASP A 43 14.81 19.48 -16.03
CA ASP A 43 15.16 20.64 -15.19
C ASP A 43 14.43 20.67 -13.83
N ALA A 44 13.71 19.60 -13.50
CA ALA A 44 12.94 19.47 -12.27
C ALA A 44 13.84 19.32 -11.03
N SER A 45 13.53 20.09 -9.99
CA SER A 45 14.08 19.91 -8.65
C SER A 45 13.09 19.25 -7.69
N GLU A 46 11.81 19.61 -7.80
CA GLU A 46 10.72 19.03 -7.03
C GLU A 46 9.53 18.72 -7.94
N ILE A 47 8.89 17.56 -7.72
CA ILE A 47 7.70 17.14 -8.45
C ILE A 47 6.63 16.73 -7.44
N TYR A 48 5.47 17.36 -7.52
CA TYR A 48 4.30 17.08 -6.69
C TYR A 48 3.26 16.32 -7.51
N ILE A 49 2.86 15.13 -7.07
CA ILE A 49 1.89 14.25 -7.75
C ILE A 49 0.63 14.04 -6.91
N ASP A 50 -0.53 13.98 -7.55
CA ASP A 50 -1.82 13.70 -6.91
C ASP A 50 -1.96 12.21 -6.51
N ALA A 51 -1.43 11.32 -7.36
CA ALA A 51 -1.61 9.89 -7.27
C ALA A 51 -0.40 9.13 -7.82
N MET A 52 -0.28 7.87 -7.40
CA MET A 52 0.81 7.01 -7.78
C MET A 52 0.29 5.69 -8.33
N PHE A 53 0.80 5.32 -9.50
CA PHE A 53 0.38 4.12 -10.22
C PHE A 53 1.56 3.25 -10.62
N PRO A 54 1.35 1.93 -10.81
CA PRO A 54 2.45 1.01 -11.10
C PRO A 54 3.28 1.37 -12.33
N GLN A 55 2.64 1.97 -13.33
CA GLN A 55 3.25 2.32 -14.61
C GLN A 55 4.37 3.36 -14.47
N ILE A 56 4.27 4.25 -13.49
CA ILE A 56 5.22 5.34 -13.31
C ILE A 56 6.31 5.02 -12.27
N TYR A 57 6.31 3.82 -11.66
CA TYR A 57 7.30 3.50 -10.62
C TYR A 57 8.74 3.63 -11.12
N GLU A 58 9.05 3.12 -12.31
CA GLU A 58 10.40 3.22 -12.87
C GLU A 58 10.80 4.67 -13.12
N GLU A 59 9.90 5.47 -13.70
CA GLU A 59 10.12 6.90 -13.95
C GLU A 59 10.37 7.68 -12.66
N LEU A 60 9.55 7.44 -11.62
CA LEU A 60 9.74 8.08 -10.31
C LEU A 60 11.07 7.65 -9.66
N MET A 61 11.46 6.39 -9.77
CA MET A 61 12.73 5.91 -9.22
C MET A 61 13.93 6.50 -9.97
N GLU A 62 13.85 6.65 -11.29
CA GLU A 62 14.87 7.32 -12.11
C GLU A 62 15.03 8.78 -11.70
N LEU A 63 13.93 9.51 -11.58
CA LEU A 63 13.93 10.91 -11.14
C LEU A 63 14.55 11.07 -9.74
N ILE A 64 14.22 10.19 -8.78
CA ILE A 64 14.84 10.24 -7.44
C ILE A 64 16.35 9.96 -7.52
N ARG A 65 16.82 9.05 -8.39
CA ARG A 65 18.27 8.81 -8.59
C ARG A 65 18.98 10.02 -9.19
N ARG A 66 18.27 10.84 -9.97
CA ARG A 66 18.73 12.14 -10.49
C ARG A 66 18.61 13.28 -9.46
N SER A 67 18.38 12.95 -8.18
CA SER A 67 18.23 13.91 -7.07
C SER A 67 16.97 14.78 -7.13
N VAL A 68 15.96 14.39 -7.91
CA VAL A 68 14.65 15.08 -7.93
C VAL A 68 13.83 14.65 -6.71
N LYS A 69 13.30 15.62 -5.95
CA LYS A 69 12.45 15.35 -4.79
C LYS A 69 11.01 15.14 -5.24
N ILE A 70 10.45 13.97 -4.96
CA ILE A 70 9.07 13.65 -5.37
C ILE A 70 8.14 13.67 -4.15
N PHE A 71 7.02 14.36 -4.28
CA PHE A 71 6.03 14.57 -3.23
C PHE A 71 4.67 14.01 -3.64
N LEU A 72 4.17 13.00 -2.93
CA LEU A 72 2.84 12.41 -3.16
C LEU A 72 1.80 13.04 -2.24
N LEU A 73 0.66 13.45 -2.80
CA LEU A 73 -0.46 13.98 -2.02
C LEU A 73 -1.00 12.92 -1.03
N LYS A 74 -1.06 13.27 0.26
CA LYS A 74 -1.52 12.35 1.32
C LYS A 74 -3.03 12.02 1.22
N SER A 75 -3.81 12.92 0.63
CA SER A 75 -5.27 12.79 0.53
C SER A 75 -5.82 13.48 -0.72
N THR A 76 -6.22 12.69 -1.72
CA THR A 76 -6.86 13.17 -2.96
C THR A 76 -8.19 13.90 -2.72
N ARG A 77 -8.79 13.77 -1.53
CA ARG A 77 -9.99 14.54 -1.16
C ARG A 77 -9.73 16.04 -1.03
N LEU A 78 -8.48 16.43 -0.77
CA LEU A 78 -8.12 17.84 -0.72
C LEU A 78 -8.36 18.48 -2.09
N LEU A 79 -7.96 17.80 -3.17
CA LEU A 79 -8.27 18.26 -4.53
C LEU A 79 -9.77 18.34 -4.77
N LYS A 80 -10.55 17.33 -4.36
CA LYS A 80 -12.01 17.38 -4.51
C LYS A 80 -12.62 18.58 -3.80
N ARG A 81 -12.22 18.85 -2.55
CA ARG A 81 -12.70 20.00 -1.78
C ARG A 81 -12.31 21.32 -2.44
N LEU A 82 -11.06 21.44 -2.88
CA LEU A 82 -10.56 22.63 -3.57
C LEU A 82 -11.33 22.91 -4.86
N ARG A 83 -11.74 21.87 -5.61
CA ARG A 83 -12.60 22.06 -6.78
C ARG A 83 -13.95 22.66 -6.42
N GLU A 84 -14.57 22.13 -5.38
CA GLU A 84 -15.88 22.60 -4.88
C GLU A 84 -15.78 24.05 -4.35
N GLU A 85 -14.75 24.37 -3.58
CA GLU A 85 -14.49 25.72 -3.02
C GLU A 85 -14.21 26.77 -4.10
N ASN A 86 -13.55 26.38 -5.20
CA ASN A 86 -13.26 27.28 -6.32
C ASN A 86 -14.33 27.26 -7.42
N GLY A 87 -15.39 26.45 -7.27
CA GLY A 87 -16.46 26.35 -8.28
C GLY A 87 -15.98 25.83 -9.65
N VAL A 88 -14.89 25.05 -9.69
CA VAL A 88 -14.27 24.59 -10.95
C VAL A 88 -14.64 23.16 -11.28
N GLU A 89 -14.93 22.91 -12.56
CA GLU A 89 -15.15 21.57 -13.07
C GLU A 89 -13.85 20.74 -13.05
N LYS A 90 -14.00 19.42 -12.97
CA LYS A 90 -12.86 18.50 -12.94
C LYS A 90 -12.19 18.43 -14.32
N SER A 91 -10.92 18.80 -14.38
CA SER A 91 -10.02 18.48 -15.50
C SER A 91 -8.60 18.23 -15.01
N ASP A 92 -7.82 17.46 -15.76
CA ASP A 92 -6.42 17.14 -15.43
C ASP A 92 -5.56 18.43 -15.27
N GLU A 93 -5.86 19.46 -16.08
CA GLU A 93 -5.15 20.75 -16.06
C GLU A 93 -5.52 21.60 -14.84
N VAL A 94 -6.81 21.61 -14.47
CA VAL A 94 -7.28 22.26 -13.24
C VAL A 94 -6.67 21.57 -12.02
N ASP A 95 -6.60 20.24 -12.02
CA ASP A 95 -6.00 19.47 -10.93
C ASP A 95 -4.51 19.77 -10.75
N ALA A 96 -3.75 19.83 -11.84
CA ALA A 96 -2.34 20.23 -11.81
C ALA A 96 -2.15 21.64 -11.22
N ARG A 97 -3.02 22.61 -11.55
CA ARG A 97 -2.99 23.96 -10.96
C ARG A 97 -3.36 23.93 -9.47
N LEU A 98 -4.43 23.23 -9.10
CA LEU A 98 -4.87 23.15 -7.70
C LEU A 98 -3.84 22.47 -6.79
N LEU A 99 -3.04 21.54 -7.31
CA LEU A 99 -1.93 20.96 -6.54
C LEU A 99 -0.92 22.03 -6.06
N SER A 100 -0.72 23.10 -6.82
CA SER A 100 0.22 24.18 -6.46
C SER A 100 -0.22 25.04 -5.28
N THR A 101 -1.53 25.06 -4.98
CA THR A 101 -2.07 25.84 -3.85
C THR A 101 -2.03 25.04 -2.55
N ILE A 102 -1.77 23.74 -2.60
CA ILE A 102 -1.74 22.87 -1.43
C ILE A 102 -0.41 23.04 -0.69
N PRO A 103 -0.42 23.34 0.63
CA PRO A 103 0.81 23.44 1.40
C PRO A 103 1.60 22.12 1.44
N ARG A 104 2.94 22.22 1.42
CA ARG A 104 3.87 21.07 1.35
C ARG A 104 3.65 20.01 2.44
N ASN A 105 3.18 20.41 3.63
CA ASN A 105 2.90 19.49 4.74
C ASN A 105 1.79 18.45 4.43
N HIS A 106 0.96 18.69 3.42
CA HIS A 106 -0.05 17.75 2.93
C HIS A 106 0.51 16.70 1.96
N PHE A 107 1.80 16.78 1.63
CA PHE A 107 2.48 15.80 0.80
C PHE A 107 3.43 14.92 1.62
N LYS A 108 3.62 13.69 1.16
CA LYS A 108 4.67 12.76 1.64
C LYS A 108 5.80 12.78 0.62
N GLN A 109 7.01 13.12 1.05
CA GLN A 109 8.19 12.91 0.22
C GLN A 109 8.41 11.40 0.04
N LEU A 110 8.61 11.00 -1.20
CA LEU A 110 8.90 9.61 -1.56
C LEU A 110 10.41 9.40 -1.55
N THR A 111 10.83 8.29 -0.95
CA THR A 111 12.20 7.81 -1.04
C THR A 111 12.31 6.68 -2.06
N LEU A 112 13.53 6.40 -2.53
CA LEU A 112 13.79 5.23 -3.36
C LEU A 112 13.40 3.93 -2.64
N LYS A 113 13.56 3.88 -1.31
CA LYS A 113 13.15 2.76 -0.47
C LYS A 113 11.63 2.59 -0.48
N ASP A 114 10.87 3.67 -0.28
CA ASP A 114 9.40 3.65 -0.35
C ASP A 114 8.91 3.08 -1.68
N LEU A 115 9.45 3.58 -2.81
CA LEU A 115 9.03 3.16 -4.15
C LEU A 115 9.31 1.68 -4.42
N LYS A 116 10.52 1.20 -4.08
CA LYS A 116 10.89 -0.20 -4.23
C LYS A 116 9.95 -1.11 -3.44
N LEU A 117 9.68 -0.76 -2.18
CA LEU A 117 8.79 -1.55 -1.34
C LEU A 117 7.35 -1.55 -1.89
N LEU A 118 6.83 -0.40 -2.32
CA LEU A 118 5.50 -0.31 -2.92
C LEU A 118 5.38 -1.14 -4.21
N GLN A 119 6.40 -1.12 -5.06
CA GLN A 119 6.46 -1.93 -6.27
C GLN A 119 6.41 -3.42 -5.95
N LEU A 120 7.22 -3.89 -4.99
CA LEU A 120 7.23 -5.29 -4.56
C LEU A 120 5.87 -5.72 -4.00
N ILE A 121 5.25 -4.91 -3.15
CA ILE A 121 3.92 -5.17 -2.57
C ILE A 121 2.87 -5.27 -3.69
N ASN A 122 2.90 -4.36 -4.67
CA ASN A 122 1.95 -4.38 -5.77
C ASN A 122 2.08 -5.65 -6.62
N MET A 123 3.31 -6.09 -6.91
CA MET A 123 3.56 -7.34 -7.62
C MET A 123 3.06 -8.54 -6.81
N TYR A 124 3.34 -8.60 -5.50
CA TYR A 124 2.80 -9.63 -4.62
C TYR A 124 1.26 -9.68 -4.64
N GLU A 125 0.59 -8.53 -4.50
CA GLU A 125 -0.88 -8.43 -4.54
C GLU A 125 -1.44 -8.92 -5.90
N ARG A 126 -0.76 -8.59 -7.00
CA ARG A 126 -1.13 -9.02 -8.35
C ARG A 126 -1.04 -10.54 -8.52
N TYR A 127 0.08 -11.15 -8.11
CA TYR A 127 0.24 -12.61 -8.16
C TYR A 127 -0.73 -13.33 -7.20
N THR A 128 -1.07 -12.73 -6.06
CA THR A 128 -2.12 -13.23 -5.16
C THR A 128 -3.49 -13.28 -5.86
N GLY A 129 -3.82 -12.22 -6.61
CA GLY A 129 -5.04 -12.16 -7.42
C GLY A 129 -5.04 -13.22 -8.52
N TRP A 130 -3.95 -13.33 -9.27
CA TRP A 130 -3.83 -14.34 -10.34
C TRP A 130 -3.87 -15.77 -9.80
N LYS A 131 -3.21 -16.06 -8.68
CA LYS A 131 -3.27 -17.37 -8.01
C LYS A 131 -4.70 -17.78 -7.72
N SER A 132 -5.51 -16.84 -7.24
CA SER A 132 -6.93 -17.09 -6.92
C SER A 132 -7.75 -17.38 -8.19
N LEU A 133 -7.45 -16.68 -9.30
CA LEU A 133 -8.12 -16.89 -10.59
C LEU A 133 -7.73 -18.24 -11.21
N ILE A 134 -6.44 -18.53 -11.29
CA ILE A 134 -5.95 -19.78 -11.90
C ILE A 134 -6.41 -20.99 -11.10
N ARG A 135 -6.43 -20.92 -9.76
CA ARG A 135 -6.99 -22.01 -8.94
C ARG A 135 -8.45 -22.31 -9.28
N ARG A 136 -9.26 -21.26 -9.51
CA ARG A 136 -10.65 -21.44 -9.93
C ARG A 136 -10.76 -22.12 -11.30
N TRP A 137 -9.91 -21.73 -12.24
CA TRP A 137 -9.87 -22.37 -13.56
C TRP A 137 -9.36 -23.80 -13.51
N ALA A 138 -8.35 -24.10 -12.70
CA ALA A 138 -7.86 -25.46 -12.51
C ALA A 138 -8.91 -26.39 -11.90
N SER A 139 -9.79 -25.87 -11.03
CA SER A 139 -10.94 -26.62 -10.52
C SER A 139 -12.03 -26.84 -11.56
N ALA A 140 -12.28 -25.86 -12.44
CA ALA A 140 -13.29 -25.95 -13.49
C ALA A 140 -12.84 -26.78 -14.70
N TYR A 141 -11.53 -26.84 -14.96
CA TYR A 141 -10.92 -27.51 -16.10
C TYR A 141 -9.75 -28.40 -15.64
N PRO A 142 -10.02 -29.60 -15.08
CA PRO A 142 -8.99 -30.43 -14.42
C PRO A 142 -7.86 -30.93 -15.32
N ASP A 143 -8.13 -31.07 -16.62
CA ASP A 143 -7.21 -31.58 -17.66
C ASP A 143 -6.41 -30.46 -18.35
N SER A 144 -6.60 -29.22 -17.93
CA SER A 144 -5.87 -28.06 -18.44
C SER A 144 -4.49 -27.90 -17.78
N PRO A 145 -3.55 -27.16 -18.41
CA PRO A 145 -2.26 -26.82 -17.80
C PRO A 145 -2.36 -25.81 -16.64
N PHE A 146 -3.57 -25.41 -16.22
CA PHE A 146 -3.73 -24.41 -15.15
C PHE A 146 -3.12 -24.85 -13.81
N LYS A 147 -2.97 -26.15 -13.55
CA LYS A 147 -2.26 -26.65 -12.36
C LYS A 147 -0.78 -26.25 -12.35
N GLU A 148 -0.12 -26.31 -13.51
CA GLU A 148 1.29 -25.94 -13.66
C GLU A 148 1.48 -24.44 -13.53
N TYR A 149 0.65 -23.64 -14.23
CA TYR A 149 0.65 -22.19 -14.07
C TYR A 149 0.36 -21.75 -12.63
N ALA A 150 -0.48 -22.48 -11.89
CA ALA A 150 -0.71 -22.19 -10.48
C ALA A 150 0.57 -22.38 -9.64
N LYS A 151 1.39 -23.40 -9.94
CA LYS A 151 2.69 -23.63 -9.27
C LYS A 151 3.67 -22.50 -9.58
N GLU A 152 3.80 -22.11 -10.85
CA GLU A 152 4.69 -21.00 -11.26
C GLU A 152 4.28 -19.68 -10.60
N ILE A 153 2.99 -19.36 -10.59
CA ILE A 153 2.48 -18.17 -9.91
C ILE A 153 2.74 -18.22 -8.40
N CYS A 154 2.65 -19.38 -7.76
CA CYS A 154 3.02 -19.51 -6.36
C CYS A 154 4.51 -19.22 -6.15
N SER A 155 5.39 -19.78 -6.98
CA SER A 155 6.84 -19.51 -6.90
C SER A 155 7.16 -18.02 -7.06
N MET A 156 6.50 -17.36 -8.01
CA MET A 156 6.63 -15.90 -8.19
C MET A 156 6.13 -15.12 -6.97
N GLN A 157 4.96 -15.48 -6.44
CA GLN A 157 4.42 -14.88 -5.22
C GLN A 157 5.38 -15.03 -4.03
N ASP A 158 5.98 -16.21 -3.86
CA ASP A 158 6.92 -16.51 -2.77
C ASP A 158 8.24 -15.75 -2.94
N CYS A 159 8.70 -15.56 -4.19
CA CYS A 159 9.85 -14.72 -4.50
C CYS A 159 9.60 -13.26 -4.07
N TYR A 160 8.45 -12.68 -4.43
CA TYR A 160 8.10 -11.32 -4.00
C TYR A 160 7.91 -11.23 -2.47
N SER A 161 7.33 -12.26 -1.85
CA SER A 161 7.17 -12.33 -0.40
C SER A 161 8.50 -12.21 0.34
N ARG A 162 9.49 -13.02 -0.07
CA ARG A 162 10.85 -12.98 0.49
C ARG A 162 11.53 -11.64 0.25
N ARG A 163 11.36 -11.04 -0.93
CA ARG A 163 11.91 -9.70 -1.23
C ARG A 163 11.30 -8.61 -0.36
N ILE A 164 9.98 -8.63 -0.14
CA ILE A 164 9.30 -7.67 0.75
C ILE A 164 9.87 -7.76 2.17
N ILE A 165 9.94 -8.98 2.72
CA ILE A 165 10.49 -9.20 4.07
C ILE A 165 11.94 -8.73 4.16
N LYS A 166 12.75 -9.01 3.13
CA LYS A 166 14.14 -8.55 3.07
C LYS A 166 14.26 -7.03 3.06
N GLU A 167 13.39 -6.31 2.34
CA GLU A 167 13.38 -4.84 2.36
C GLU A 167 12.92 -4.28 3.72
N ILE A 168 11.93 -4.91 4.36
CA ILE A 168 11.53 -4.56 5.73
C ILE A 168 12.67 -4.78 6.73
N ALA A 169 13.43 -5.86 6.58
CA ALA A 169 14.54 -6.19 7.48
C ALA A 169 15.73 -5.21 7.37
N LYS A 170 15.84 -4.46 6.27
CA LYS A 170 16.87 -3.43 6.06
C LYS A 170 16.48 -2.07 6.63
N ASP A 171 15.22 -1.88 7.00
CA ASP A 171 14.69 -0.62 7.48
C ASP A 171 14.57 -0.67 9.00
N GLU A 172 15.36 0.14 9.70
CA GLU A 172 15.41 0.15 11.17
C GLU A 172 14.06 0.49 11.82
N ASP A 173 13.24 1.32 11.15
CA ASP A 173 11.94 1.71 11.68
C ASP A 173 10.94 0.56 11.56
N TYR A 174 11.00 -0.19 10.47
CA TYR A 174 10.08 -1.31 10.25
C TYR A 174 10.54 -2.61 10.89
N VAL A 175 11.83 -2.92 10.92
CA VAL A 175 12.35 -4.23 11.36
C VAL A 175 12.03 -4.52 12.82
N VAL A 176 12.13 -3.51 13.70
CA VAL A 176 11.83 -3.67 15.13
C VAL A 176 10.35 -3.98 15.33
N ILE A 177 9.47 -3.20 14.71
CA ILE A 177 8.01 -3.41 14.78
C ILE A 177 7.65 -4.77 14.19
N TYR A 178 8.23 -5.11 13.05
CA TYR A 178 8.02 -6.39 12.37
C TYR A 178 8.37 -7.58 13.27
N ARG A 179 9.56 -7.58 13.88
CA ARG A 179 10.02 -8.66 14.77
C ARG A 179 9.11 -8.82 15.98
N MET A 180 8.80 -7.71 16.68
CA MET A 180 7.92 -7.73 17.85
C MET A 180 6.54 -8.31 17.52
N VAL A 181 5.97 -7.91 16.37
CA VAL A 181 4.65 -8.41 15.94
C VAL A 181 4.73 -9.88 15.55
N CYS A 182 5.78 -10.31 14.84
CA CYS A 182 6.01 -11.70 14.48
C CYS A 182 6.15 -12.60 15.72
N GLU A 183 6.97 -12.19 16.68
CA GLU A 183 7.18 -12.89 17.96
C GLU A 183 5.88 -13.03 18.74
N GLU A 184 5.15 -11.93 18.92
CA GLU A 184 3.90 -11.94 19.68
C GLU A 184 2.80 -12.76 19.01
N LEU A 185 2.74 -12.73 17.68
CA LEU A 185 1.80 -13.55 16.92
C LEU A 185 2.24 -15.02 16.78
N GLY A 186 3.46 -15.37 17.17
CA GLY A 186 4.03 -16.70 16.97
C GLY A 186 4.18 -17.08 15.50
N VAL A 187 4.39 -16.10 14.61
CA VAL A 187 4.56 -16.30 13.17
C VAL A 187 5.97 -15.95 12.72
N ARG A 188 6.55 -16.73 11.81
CA ARG A 188 7.86 -16.48 11.21
C ARG A 188 7.69 -16.05 9.76
N ASP A 189 8.54 -15.12 9.31
CA ASP A 189 8.64 -14.68 7.90
C ASP A 189 7.29 -14.35 7.25
N SER A 190 6.40 -13.67 7.99
CA SER A 190 5.06 -13.36 7.48
C SER A 190 5.09 -12.13 6.57
N VAL A 191 4.86 -12.33 5.28
CA VAL A 191 4.68 -11.22 4.31
C VAL A 191 3.47 -10.36 4.66
N GLU A 192 2.43 -10.95 5.24
CA GLU A 192 1.23 -10.21 5.64
C GLU A 192 1.53 -9.23 6.79
N VAL A 193 2.35 -9.64 7.76
CA VAL A 193 2.86 -8.72 8.81
C VAL A 193 3.73 -7.63 8.19
N ALA A 194 4.65 -7.99 7.30
CA ALA A 194 5.54 -7.04 6.61
C ALA A 194 4.76 -5.94 5.87
N ILE A 195 3.73 -6.32 5.11
CA ILE A 195 2.87 -5.38 4.39
C ILE A 195 2.08 -4.49 5.36
N LEU A 196 1.51 -5.06 6.43
CA LEU A 196 0.74 -4.30 7.41
C LEU A 196 1.63 -3.28 8.13
N VAL A 197 2.85 -3.65 8.53
CA VAL A 197 3.80 -2.73 9.17
C VAL A 197 4.16 -1.56 8.26
N ALA A 198 4.43 -1.82 6.99
CA ALA A 198 4.83 -0.79 6.04
C ALA A 198 3.72 0.15 5.57
N ARG A 199 2.48 -0.35 5.49
CA ARG A 199 1.37 0.36 4.81
C ARG A 199 0.32 0.91 5.75
N LEU A 200 0.23 0.40 6.97
CA LEU A 200 -0.77 0.85 7.93
C LEU A 200 -0.31 2.14 8.61
N PRO A 201 -1.15 3.19 8.73
CA PRO A 201 -0.78 4.41 9.43
C PRO A 201 -0.83 4.19 10.95
N LEU A 202 0.16 3.47 11.48
CA LEU A 202 0.20 3.04 12.89
C LEU A 202 0.25 4.20 13.88
N ASN A 203 0.59 5.41 13.44
CA ASN A 203 0.46 6.64 14.22
C ASN A 203 -1.00 7.00 14.56
N TRP A 204 -1.99 6.49 13.84
CA TRP A 204 -3.39 6.76 14.11
C TRP A 204 -3.89 6.09 15.40
N LYS A 205 -4.95 6.67 15.99
CA LYS A 205 -5.69 6.06 17.11
C LYS A 205 -6.28 4.71 16.67
N LEU A 206 -6.33 3.72 17.56
CA LEU A 206 -6.85 2.38 17.24
C LEU A 206 -8.28 2.41 16.68
N ARG A 207 -9.15 3.29 17.18
CA ARG A 207 -10.51 3.50 16.63
C ARG A 207 -10.50 3.89 15.15
N ARG A 208 -9.54 4.71 14.71
CA ARG A 208 -9.39 5.10 13.30
C ARG A 208 -8.85 3.95 12.45
N LEU A 209 -7.91 3.16 12.98
CA LEU A 209 -7.43 1.94 12.30
C LEU A 209 -8.55 0.91 12.13
N LYS A 210 -9.41 0.73 13.15
CA LYS A 210 -10.62 -0.08 13.05
C LYS A 210 -11.59 0.48 12.01
N GLY A 211 -11.74 1.80 11.89
CA GLY A 211 -12.56 2.42 10.84
C GLY A 211 -11.98 2.28 9.42
N LEU A 212 -10.65 2.20 9.30
CA LEU A 212 -9.92 1.98 8.04
C LEU A 212 -10.06 0.53 7.56
N LEU A 213 -10.10 -0.44 8.48
CA LEU A 213 -10.05 -1.88 8.20
C LEU A 213 -11.26 -2.66 8.73
N GLY A 214 -12.37 -1.98 9.00
CA GLY A 214 -13.50 -2.54 9.76
C GLY A 214 -14.12 -3.81 9.18
N PRO A 215 -14.89 -4.57 9.98
CA PRO A 215 -15.54 -5.80 9.52
C PRO A 215 -16.66 -5.53 8.50
N THR A 216 -17.30 -4.36 8.59
CA THR A 216 -18.41 -3.97 7.71
C THR A 216 -17.93 -2.90 6.73
N PRO A 217 -17.83 -3.20 5.42
CA PRO A 217 -17.36 -2.26 4.40
C PRO A 217 -18.22 -0.98 4.28
N HIS A 218 -19.41 -0.95 4.87
CA HIS A 218 -20.50 -0.10 4.40
C HIS A 218 -20.72 1.23 5.12
N LYS A 219 -19.93 1.61 6.13
CA LYS A 219 -20.16 2.87 6.88
C LYS A 219 -18.99 3.85 6.88
N SER A 220 -17.84 3.46 6.32
CA SER A 220 -16.62 4.27 6.35
C SER A 220 -16.21 4.60 4.93
N LYS A 221 -16.31 5.89 4.54
CA LYS A 221 -15.75 6.40 3.28
C LYS A 221 -14.22 6.16 3.17
N ASN A 222 -13.56 5.76 4.27
CA ASN A 222 -12.12 5.56 4.38
C ASN A 222 -11.71 4.09 4.32
N TYR A 223 -12.58 3.17 3.90
CA TYR A 223 -12.28 1.74 3.95
C TYR A 223 -11.17 1.33 2.97
N HIS A 224 -10.11 0.69 3.46
CA HIS A 224 -8.97 0.29 2.62
C HIS A 224 -8.99 -1.22 2.32
N HIS A 225 -9.68 -1.59 1.23
CA HIS A 225 -9.91 -2.99 0.82
C HIS A 225 -8.65 -3.86 0.77
N ARG A 226 -7.52 -3.34 0.28
CA ARG A 226 -6.28 -4.13 0.16
C ARG A 226 -5.67 -4.48 1.53
N LEU A 227 -5.45 -3.49 2.39
CA LEU A 227 -4.98 -3.71 3.76
C LEU A 227 -5.92 -4.58 4.59
N ARG A 228 -7.23 -4.45 4.38
CA ARG A 228 -8.20 -5.36 4.99
C ARG A 228 -7.92 -6.81 4.60
N ARG A 229 -7.66 -7.07 3.32
CA ARG A 229 -7.37 -8.41 2.81
C ARG A 229 -6.12 -9.00 3.47
N HIS A 230 -5.05 -8.21 3.61
CA HIS A 230 -3.84 -8.64 4.32
C HIS A 230 -4.13 -9.01 5.79
N LEU A 231 -4.90 -8.17 6.48
CA LEU A 231 -5.34 -8.46 7.85
C LEU A 231 -6.20 -9.75 7.93
N SER A 232 -7.11 -9.97 6.98
CA SER A 232 -7.91 -11.19 6.89
C SER A 232 -7.05 -12.43 6.64
N ASN A 233 -6.10 -12.33 5.71
CA ASN A 233 -5.22 -13.42 5.33
C ASN A 233 -4.36 -13.85 6.52
N LEU A 234 -3.78 -12.88 7.24
CA LEU A 234 -2.98 -13.14 8.43
C LEU A 234 -3.80 -13.82 9.53
N ALA A 235 -4.98 -13.29 9.86
CA ALA A 235 -5.86 -13.89 10.86
C ALA A 235 -6.29 -15.32 10.48
N THR A 236 -6.61 -15.54 9.20
CA THR A 236 -6.99 -16.87 8.70
C THR A 236 -5.82 -17.85 8.77
N ALA A 237 -4.61 -17.40 8.42
CA ALA A 237 -3.40 -18.22 8.53
C ALA A 237 -3.15 -18.65 9.98
N ILE A 238 -3.20 -17.70 10.92
CA ILE A 238 -3.04 -17.97 12.36
C ILE A 238 -4.10 -18.96 12.85
N TYR A 239 -5.37 -18.77 12.49
CA TYR A 239 -6.46 -19.70 12.81
C TYR A 239 -6.17 -21.13 12.32
N ILE A 240 -5.77 -21.28 11.05
CA ILE A 240 -5.49 -22.59 10.46
C ILE A 240 -4.27 -23.24 11.13
N HIS A 241 -3.21 -22.49 11.39
CA HIS A 241 -2.01 -23.00 12.07
C HIS A 241 -2.31 -23.44 13.50
N ASN A 242 -3.06 -22.65 14.26
CA ASN A 242 -3.48 -23.02 15.60
C ASN A 242 -4.32 -24.31 15.60
N LYS A 243 -5.31 -24.41 14.70
CA LYS A 243 -6.17 -25.61 14.59
C LYS A 243 -5.38 -26.88 14.25
N ARG A 244 -4.30 -26.77 13.48
CA ARG A 244 -3.48 -27.92 13.04
C ARG A 244 -2.37 -28.30 14.01
N HIS A 245 -1.79 -27.33 14.69
CA HIS A 245 -0.52 -27.51 15.41
C HIS A 245 -0.53 -26.95 16.83
N GLY A 246 -1.65 -26.38 17.32
CA GLY A 246 -1.74 -25.75 18.64
C GLY A 246 -0.94 -24.45 18.79
N ILE A 247 -0.30 -23.95 17.71
CA ILE A 247 0.55 -22.76 17.75
C ILE A 247 -0.28 -21.52 18.10
N GLY A 248 0.21 -20.71 19.05
CA GLY A 248 -0.41 -19.44 19.40
C GLY A 248 -1.63 -19.55 20.30
N ALA A 249 -1.75 -20.60 21.14
CA ALA A 249 -2.88 -20.80 22.06
C ALA A 249 -3.27 -19.54 22.87
N LYS A 250 -2.29 -18.74 23.30
CA LYS A 250 -2.52 -17.45 23.99
C LYS A 250 -3.36 -16.47 23.15
N LEU A 251 -3.21 -16.47 21.83
CA LEU A 251 -4.00 -15.63 20.92
C LEU A 251 -5.47 -16.03 20.86
N PHE A 252 -5.82 -17.24 21.30
CA PHE A 252 -7.18 -17.79 21.28
C PHE A 252 -7.85 -17.82 22.65
N GLU A 253 -7.16 -17.39 23.71
CA GLU A 253 -7.76 -17.23 25.05
C GLU A 253 -9.10 -16.49 24.96
N ASN A 254 -10.15 -17.04 25.56
CA ASN A 254 -11.51 -16.50 25.52
C ASN A 254 -12.23 -16.55 24.15
N MET A 255 -11.76 -17.37 23.19
CA MET A 255 -12.41 -17.56 21.87
C MET A 255 -12.98 -18.96 21.63
N ASN A 256 -12.83 -19.89 22.58
CA ASN A 256 -13.10 -21.32 22.38
C ASN A 256 -14.56 -21.66 22.05
N HIS A 257 -15.52 -20.79 22.41
CA HIS A 257 -16.96 -21.01 22.17
C HIS A 257 -17.51 -20.20 20.99
N MET A 258 -16.65 -19.52 20.22
CA MET A 258 -17.07 -18.66 19.12
C MET A 258 -17.18 -19.43 17.80
N SER A 259 -18.07 -18.98 16.92
CA SER A 259 -18.06 -19.43 15.53
C SER A 259 -16.75 -19.05 14.84
N ARG A 260 -16.38 -19.78 13.78
CA ARG A 260 -15.16 -19.53 13.00
C ARG A 260 -15.01 -18.06 12.60
N ASP A 261 -16.07 -17.43 12.11
CA ASP A 261 -16.03 -16.05 11.65
C ASP A 261 -15.81 -15.07 12.80
N ASN A 262 -16.41 -15.34 13.96
CA ASN A 262 -16.21 -14.56 15.18
C ASN A 262 -14.77 -14.70 15.70
N ILE A 263 -14.17 -15.90 15.64
CA ILE A 263 -12.76 -16.13 15.99
C ILE A 263 -11.85 -15.34 15.06
N ILE A 264 -12.03 -15.46 13.74
CA ILE A 264 -11.23 -14.73 12.76
C ILE A 264 -11.34 -13.22 12.99
N TYR A 265 -12.54 -12.72 13.28
CA TYR A 265 -12.75 -11.32 13.60
C TYR A 265 -12.01 -10.89 14.88
N ALA A 266 -12.12 -11.68 15.95
CA ALA A 266 -11.43 -11.41 17.21
C ALA A 266 -9.90 -11.41 17.03
N LEU A 267 -9.37 -12.34 16.23
CA LEU A 267 -7.95 -12.36 15.84
C LEU A 267 -7.54 -11.10 15.08
N GLN A 268 -8.34 -10.64 14.11
CA GLN A 268 -8.05 -9.39 13.38
C GLN A 268 -7.94 -8.20 14.33
N LEU A 269 -8.83 -8.10 15.33
CA LEU A 269 -8.75 -7.06 16.35
C LEU A 269 -7.51 -7.19 17.24
N ARG A 270 -7.13 -8.41 17.62
CA ARG A 270 -5.89 -8.66 18.39
C ARG A 270 -4.66 -8.27 17.60
N ILE A 271 -4.54 -8.70 16.34
CA ILE A 271 -3.44 -8.33 15.44
C ILE A 271 -3.30 -6.80 15.34
N LEU A 272 -4.39 -6.06 15.21
CA LEU A 272 -4.33 -4.59 15.16
C LEU A 272 -3.86 -3.96 16.48
N LYS A 273 -4.26 -4.52 17.63
CA LYS A 273 -3.76 -4.07 18.94
C LYS A 273 -2.25 -4.31 19.06
N ILE A 274 -1.80 -5.49 18.62
CA ILE A 274 -0.39 -5.91 18.64
C ILE A 274 0.45 -4.97 17.77
N LEU A 275 0.05 -4.75 16.51
CA LEU A 275 0.69 -3.80 15.60
C LEU A 275 0.78 -2.40 16.20
N LYS A 276 -0.30 -1.91 16.81
CA LYS A 276 -0.32 -0.58 17.43
C LYS A 276 0.60 -0.49 18.64
N ARG A 277 0.62 -1.52 19.49
CA ARG A 277 1.47 -1.56 20.69
C ARG A 277 2.95 -1.65 20.32
N ALA A 278 3.31 -2.50 19.38
CA ALA A 278 4.69 -2.61 18.88
C ALA A 278 5.19 -1.27 18.31
N TRP A 279 4.34 -0.57 17.54
CA TRP A 279 4.67 0.79 17.07
C TRP A 279 4.86 1.77 18.24
N GLN A 280 3.96 1.79 19.24
CA GLN A 280 4.09 2.68 20.40
C GLN A 280 5.35 2.41 21.20
N GLN A 281 5.67 1.13 21.46
CA GLN A 281 6.90 0.74 22.16
C GLN A 281 8.14 1.21 21.40
N ARG A 282 8.18 1.06 20.07
CA ARG A 282 9.26 1.60 19.24
C ARG A 282 9.39 3.12 19.36
N GLN A 283 8.27 3.86 19.38
CA GLN A 283 8.32 5.32 19.57
C GLN A 283 8.88 5.68 20.96
N HIS A 284 8.53 4.95 22.02
CA HIS A 284 9.09 5.17 23.34
C HIS A 284 10.60 4.90 23.40
N MET A 285 11.07 3.84 22.73
CA MET A 285 12.51 3.53 22.64
C MET A 285 13.31 4.62 21.92
N LEU A 286 12.70 5.32 20.96
CA LEU A 286 13.33 6.44 20.25
C LEU A 286 13.41 7.72 21.09
N VAL A 287 12.46 7.94 22.00
CA VAL A 287 12.39 9.14 22.86
C VAL A 287 13.20 8.97 24.13
N GLY A 288 13.29 7.76 24.70
CA GLY A 288 14.03 7.49 25.94
C GLY A 288 15.52 7.16 25.75
N GLY A 289 16.04 7.29 24.53
CA GLY A 289 17.46 7.08 24.20
C GLY A 289 18.24 8.39 23.95
N GLN A 290 17.71 9.53 24.39
CA GLN A 290 18.36 10.83 24.39
C GLN A 290 18.74 11.24 25.81
#